data_AF-A0A1F7Y4F4-F1
#
_entry.id   AF-A0A1F7Y4F4-F1
#
_cell.length_a   1.000
_cell.length_b   1.000
_cell.length_c   1.000
_cell.angle_alpha   90.00
_cell.angle_beta   90.00
_cell.angle_gamma   90.00
#
_symmetry.space_group_name_H-M   'P 1'
#
loop_
_entity.id
_entity.type
_entity.pdbx_description
1 polymer ?
#
loop_
_entity_poly.entity_id
_entity_poly.type
_entity_poly.pdbx_seq_one_letter_code
_entity_poly.pdbx_strand_id
1 'polypeptide(L)'
;MSEKITGYLLVLLGIIIMAIASYSVYSVFTNKAKPVSFFKLPGVALDLGSFVSQEETAVPAGQSLKTELVSPEIINEPMNLLAHLLLMGFIVNAGYKLASLGVQFVRPIKVTIKESKSILEPSPIR
;
A
#
# COMPACT_ATOMS: atom_id res chain seq x y z
N MET A 1 13.13 -2.48 -32.86
CA MET A 1 11.83 -3.22 -32.81
C MET A 1 11.68 -3.93 -31.47
N SER A 2 12.74 -4.59 -30.98
CA SER A 2 12.80 -5.27 -29.67
C SER A 2 12.47 -4.33 -28.49
N GLU A 3 12.93 -3.08 -28.54
CA GLU A 3 12.79 -2.08 -27.49
C GLU A 3 11.32 -1.70 -27.26
N LYS A 4 10.55 -1.62 -28.36
CA LYS A 4 9.11 -1.36 -28.30
C LYS A 4 8.36 -2.55 -27.69
N ILE A 5 8.76 -3.77 -28.02
CA ILE A 5 8.18 -5.00 -27.46
C ILE A 5 8.42 -5.05 -25.95
N THR A 6 9.64 -4.80 -25.50
CA THR A 6 9.98 -4.74 -24.06
C THR A 6 9.19 -3.63 -23.36
N GLY A 7 9.05 -2.46 -23.98
CA GLY A 7 8.23 -1.37 -23.47
C GLY A 7 6.76 -1.75 -23.27
N TYR A 8 6.12 -2.36 -24.26
CA TYR A 8 4.74 -2.84 -24.13
C TYR A 8 4.58 -3.94 -23.07
N LEU A 9 5.57 -4.83 -22.93
CA LEU A 9 5.56 -5.89 -21.91
C LEU A 9 5.60 -5.28 -20.50
N LEU A 10 6.46 -4.28 -20.27
CA LEU A 10 6.54 -3.54 -19.02
C LEU A 10 5.23 -2.79 -18.68
N VAL A 11 4.61 -2.15 -19.68
CA VAL A 11 3.30 -1.49 -19.51
C VAL A 11 2.23 -2.49 -19.10
N LEU A 12 2.12 -3.61 -19.82
CA LEU A 12 1.13 -4.64 -19.57
C LEU A 12 1.31 -5.27 -18.18
N LEU A 13 2.55 -5.58 -17.81
CA LEU A 13 2.88 -6.11 -16.49
C LEU A 13 2.51 -5.13 -15.37
N GLY A 14 2.85 -3.84 -15.52
CA GLY A 14 2.49 -2.80 -14.55
C GLY A 14 0.98 -2.65 -14.38
N ILE A 15 0.21 -2.70 -15.48
CA ILE A 15 -1.26 -2.67 -15.44
C ILE A 15 -1.83 -3.88 -14.71
N ILE A 16 -1.32 -5.09 -14.98
CA ILE A 16 -1.77 -6.30 -14.29
C ILE A 16 -1.53 -6.20 -12.78
N ILE A 17 -0.36 -5.75 -12.35
CA ILE A 17 -0.03 -5.57 -10.93
C ILE A 17 -1.02 -4.59 -10.27
N MET A 18 -1.26 -3.44 -10.91
CA MET A 18 -2.22 -2.44 -10.41
C MET A 18 -3.64 -2.99 -10.35
N ALA A 19 -4.07 -3.79 -11.33
CA ALA A 19 -5.40 -4.42 -11.35
C ALA A 19 -5.56 -5.43 -10.22
N ILE A 20 -4.57 -6.30 -9.98
CA ILE A 20 -4.59 -7.28 -8.88
C ILE A 20 -4.64 -6.59 -7.52
N ALA A 21 -3.81 -5.57 -7.31
CA ALA A 21 -3.79 -4.81 -6.07
C ALA A 21 -5.14 -4.12 -5.82
N SER A 22 -5.71 -3.50 -6.85
CA SER A 22 -7.01 -2.83 -6.77
C SER A 22 -8.13 -3.83 -6.46
N TYR A 23 -8.11 -5.01 -7.10
CA TYR A 23 -9.06 -6.09 -6.81
C TYR A 23 -8.93 -6.60 -5.38
N SER A 24 -7.71 -6.75 -4.86
CA SER A 24 -7.48 -7.14 -3.47
C SER A 24 -8.09 -6.14 -2.49
N VAL A 25 -7.89 -4.84 -2.72
CA VAL A 25 -8.50 -3.78 -1.91
C VAL A 25 -10.03 -3.85 -1.96
N TYR A 26 -10.61 -3.97 -3.16
CA TYR A 26 -12.06 -4.09 -3.33
C TYR A 26 -12.64 -5.33 -2.61
N SER A 27 -11.95 -6.46 -2.68
CA SER A 27 -12.37 -7.71 -2.00
C SER A 27 -12.38 -7.57 -0.48
N VAL A 28 -11.40 -6.87 0.08
CA VAL A 28 -11.34 -6.59 1.52
C VAL A 28 -12.45 -5.63 1.95
N PHE A 29 -12.73 -4.57 1.18
CA PHE A 29 -13.83 -3.65 1.48
C PHE A 29 -15.23 -4.28 1.37
N THR A 30 -15.40 -5.27 0.49
CA THR A 30 -16.68 -6.00 0.35
C THR A 30 -16.86 -7.12 1.37
N ASN A 31 -15.97 -7.22 2.38
CA ASN A 31 -15.92 -8.30 3.36
C ASN A 31 -15.83 -9.71 2.75
N LYS A 32 -15.43 -9.82 1.47
CA LYS A 32 -15.27 -11.09 0.76
C LYS A 32 -13.92 -11.75 1.07
N ALA A 33 -12.95 -10.97 1.55
CA ALA A 33 -11.66 -11.45 2.01
C ALA A 33 -11.24 -10.73 3.29
N LYS A 34 -10.58 -11.44 4.21
CA LYS A 34 -10.01 -10.83 5.41
C LYS A 34 -8.77 -10.00 5.04
N PRO A 35 -8.57 -8.80 5.63
CA PRO A 35 -7.34 -8.04 5.44
C PRO A 35 -6.11 -8.86 5.85
N VAL A 36 -4.94 -8.56 5.28
CA VAL A 36 -3.70 -9.17 5.74
C VAL A 36 -3.46 -8.76 7.21
N SER A 37 -3.40 -9.76 8.09
CA SER A 37 -3.28 -9.54 9.53
C SER A 37 -1.83 -9.30 9.95
N PHE A 38 -1.40 -8.03 9.90
CA PHE A 38 -0.09 -7.60 10.37
C PHE A 38 -0.01 -7.44 11.89
N PHE A 39 -1.14 -7.12 12.53
CA PHE A 39 -1.26 -6.83 13.95
C PHE A 39 -2.22 -7.80 14.64
N LYS A 40 -1.75 -8.36 15.75
CA LYS A 40 -2.51 -9.22 16.65
C LYS A 40 -2.22 -8.77 18.08
N LEU A 41 -2.75 -7.60 18.47
CA LEU A 41 -2.63 -7.17 19.86
C LEU A 41 -3.53 -8.04 20.73
N PRO A 42 -3.02 -8.60 21.85
CA PRO A 42 -3.85 -9.22 22.85
C PRO A 42 -4.77 -8.16 23.48
N GLY A 43 -6.02 -8.52 23.76
CA GLY A 43 -7.00 -7.62 24.37
C GLY A 43 -6.53 -7.12 25.73
N VAL A 44 -6.89 -5.89 26.08
CA VAL A 44 -6.66 -5.36 27.43
C VAL A 44 -7.71 -5.98 28.35
N ALA A 45 -7.35 -7.09 28.98
CA ALA A 45 -8.17 -7.72 30.02
C ALA A 45 -7.89 -7.04 31.36
N LEU A 46 -8.93 -6.46 31.97
CA LEU A 46 -8.86 -6.01 33.35
C LEU A 46 -9.26 -7.18 34.23
N ASP A 47 -8.38 -7.58 35.14
CA ASP A 47 -8.68 -8.61 36.13
C ASP A 47 -9.48 -7.95 37.26
N LEU A 48 -10.81 -8.06 37.22
CA LEU A 48 -11.67 -7.53 38.27
C LEU A 48 -11.53 -8.32 39.58
N GLY A 49 -10.83 -9.46 39.57
CA GLY A 49 -10.58 -10.29 40.74
C GLY A 49 -9.75 -9.59 41.83
N SER A 50 -8.98 -8.55 41.49
CA SER A 50 -8.23 -7.76 42.48
C SER A 50 -9.04 -6.62 43.11
N PHE A 51 -10.23 -6.32 42.58
CA PHE A 51 -11.10 -5.24 43.08
C PHE A 51 -12.32 -5.76 43.85
N VAL A 52 -12.64 -7.05 43.74
CA VAL A 52 -13.62 -7.70 44.59
C VAL A 52 -12.94 -8.03 45.91
N SER A 53 -13.01 -7.08 46.84
CA SER A 53 -12.64 -7.29 48.23
C SER A 53 -13.42 -8.48 48.76
N GLN A 54 -12.65 -9.43 49.28
CA GLN A 54 -13.03 -10.59 50.05
C GLN A 54 -14.06 -10.24 51.13
N GLU A 55 -15.35 -10.22 50.84
CA GLU A 55 -16.34 -10.27 51.93
C GLU A 55 -17.72 -10.86 51.57
N GLU A 56 -18.35 -10.60 50.43
CA GLU A 56 -19.70 -11.16 50.23
C GLU A 56 -20.02 -11.49 48.77
N THR A 57 -19.64 -12.70 48.33
CA THR A 57 -20.45 -13.64 47.53
C THR A 57 -19.55 -14.76 46.99
N ALA A 58 -20.00 -16.01 47.15
CA ALA A 58 -19.33 -17.20 46.66
C ALA A 58 -19.27 -17.20 45.12
N VAL A 59 -18.16 -16.74 44.55
CA VAL A 59 -17.80 -17.00 43.17
C VAL A 59 -17.08 -18.35 43.12
N PRO A 60 -17.51 -19.31 42.29
CA PRO A 60 -16.87 -20.63 42.23
C PRO A 60 -15.41 -20.49 41.79
N ALA A 61 -14.51 -21.12 42.55
CA ALA A 61 -13.07 -21.14 42.30
C ALA A 61 -12.78 -21.67 40.89
N GLY A 62 -12.34 -20.78 40.00
CA GLY A 62 -11.92 -21.13 38.64
C GLY A 62 -12.32 -20.13 37.54
N GLN A 63 -13.22 -19.18 37.81
CA GLN A 63 -13.54 -18.12 36.85
C GLN A 63 -12.77 -16.83 37.18
N SER A 64 -11.64 -16.64 36.51
CA SER A 64 -11.06 -15.30 36.39
C SER A 64 -12.06 -14.42 35.65
N LEU A 65 -12.67 -13.46 36.34
CA LEU A 65 -13.49 -12.39 35.75
C LEU A 65 -12.57 -11.42 34.99
N LYS A 66 -11.96 -11.94 33.91
CA LYS A 66 -11.24 -11.15 32.92
C LYS A 66 -12.31 -10.44 32.11
N THR A 67 -12.71 -9.26 32.55
CA THR A 67 -13.55 -8.41 31.71
C THR A 67 -12.64 -7.80 30.66
N GLU A 68 -12.87 -8.13 29.39
CA GLU A 68 -12.20 -7.44 28.30
C GLU A 68 -12.76 -6.02 28.23
N LEU A 69 -11.96 -5.02 28.63
CA LEU A 69 -12.39 -3.62 28.55
C LEU A 69 -12.47 -3.15 27.11
N VAL A 70 -11.61 -3.71 26.25
CA VAL A 70 -11.63 -3.51 24.81
C VAL A 70 -11.32 -4.83 24.14
N SER A 71 -12.29 -5.36 23.41
CA SER A 71 -12.09 -6.59 22.63
C SER A 71 -11.01 -6.36 21.57
N PRO A 72 -10.05 -7.28 21.43
CA PRO A 72 -8.94 -7.12 20.49
C PRO A 72 -9.40 -7.02 19.03
N GLU A 73 -10.59 -7.52 18.67
CA GLU A 73 -11.21 -7.31 17.35
C GLU A 73 -11.33 -5.81 16.99
N ILE A 74 -11.81 -4.99 17.93
CA ILE A 74 -12.11 -3.56 17.70
C ILE A 74 -10.84 -2.76 17.37
N ILE A 75 -9.69 -3.20 17.90
CA ILE A 75 -8.40 -2.55 17.63
C ILE A 75 -7.71 -3.17 16.42
N ASN A 76 -7.69 -4.50 16.33
CA ASN A 76 -6.91 -5.21 15.33
C ASN A 76 -7.52 -5.12 13.93
N GLU A 77 -8.85 -5.16 13.78
CA GLU A 77 -9.49 -5.08 12.48
C GLU A 77 -9.21 -3.78 11.72
N PRO A 78 -9.50 -2.58 12.27
CA PRO A 78 -9.23 -1.33 11.56
C PRO A 78 -7.74 -1.12 11.31
N MET A 79 -6.88 -1.55 12.23
CA MET A 79 -5.44 -1.38 12.11
C MET A 79 -4.83 -2.31 11.04
N ASN A 80 -5.34 -3.55 10.94
CA ASN A 80 -4.99 -4.47 9.85
C ASN A 80 -5.51 -4.00 8.50
N LEU A 81 -6.72 -3.42 8.47
CA LEU A 81 -7.28 -2.83 7.26
C LEU A 81 -6.42 -1.65 6.77
N LEU A 82 -6.05 -0.74 7.67
CA LEU A 82 -5.14 0.37 7.34
C LEU A 82 -3.79 -0.11 6.82
N ALA A 83 -3.19 -1.10 7.47
CA ALA A 83 -1.93 -1.69 7.02
C ALA A 83 -2.05 -2.34 5.64
N HIS A 84 -3.15 -3.06 5.39
CA HIS A 84 -3.46 -3.65 4.09
C HIS A 84 -3.61 -2.59 3.00
N LEU A 85 -4.30 -1.49 3.28
CA LEU A 85 -4.45 -0.36 2.34
C LEU A 85 -3.11 0.31 2.03
N LEU A 86 -2.26 0.52 3.04
CA LEU A 86 -0.94 1.11 2.85
C LEU A 86 -0.06 0.19 1.98
N LEU A 87 -0.04 -1.10 2.29
CA LEU A 87 0.71 -2.10 1.54
C LEU A 87 0.24 -2.19 0.08
N MET A 88 -1.07 -2.31 -0.14
CA MET A 88 -1.63 -2.38 -1.50
C MET A 88 -1.43 -1.06 -2.25
N GLY A 89 -1.53 0.09 -1.57
CA GLY A 89 -1.19 1.40 -2.14
C GLY A 89 0.26 1.51 -2.58
N PHE A 90 1.19 0.95 -1.81
CA PHE A 90 2.59 0.83 -2.20
C PHE A 90 2.76 -0.06 -3.45
N ILE A 91 2.07 -1.20 -3.52
CA ILE A 91 2.11 -2.11 -4.68
C ILE A 91 1.55 -1.42 -5.93
N VAL A 92 0.45 -0.67 -5.82
CA VAL A 92 -0.09 0.12 -6.93
C VAL A 92 0.93 1.16 -7.42
N ASN A 93 1.61 1.86 -6.51
CA ASN A 93 2.64 2.83 -6.88
C ASN A 93 3.85 2.16 -7.56
N ALA A 94 4.25 0.98 -7.11
CA ALA A 94 5.28 0.18 -7.76
C ALA A 94 4.87 -0.23 -9.19
N GLY A 95 3.64 -0.69 -9.37
CA GLY A 95 3.06 -1.00 -10.68
C GLY A 95 2.99 0.22 -11.61
N TYR A 96 2.63 1.40 -11.07
CA TYR A 96 2.62 2.67 -11.80
C TYR A 96 4.02 3.06 -12.28
N LYS A 97 5.04 2.99 -11.40
CA LYS A 97 6.43 3.28 -11.78
C LYS A 97 6.92 2.32 -12.88
N LEU A 98 6.58 1.04 -12.76
CA LEU A 98 6.94 0.03 -13.75
C LEU A 98 6.29 0.31 -15.12
N ALA A 99 5.00 0.63 -15.14
CA ALA A 99 4.28 1.00 -16.36
C ALA A 99 4.85 2.30 -16.96
N SER A 100 5.19 3.29 -16.14
CA SER A 100 5.78 4.56 -16.59
C SER A 100 7.12 4.35 -17.31
N LEU A 101 7.98 3.46 -16.79
CA LEU A 101 9.21 3.06 -17.48
C LEU A 101 8.91 2.41 -18.84
N GLY A 102 7.91 1.53 -18.90
CA GLY A 102 7.45 0.93 -20.16
C GLY A 102 7.00 1.97 -21.19
N VAL A 103 6.20 2.97 -20.76
CA VAL A 103 5.74 4.07 -21.63
C VAL A 103 6.92 4.90 -22.15
N GLN A 104 7.92 5.17 -21.31
CA GLN A 104 9.12 5.89 -21.70
C GLN A 104 9.92 5.16 -22.78
N PHE A 105 9.98 3.82 -22.76
CA PHE A 105 10.64 3.04 -23.82
C PHE A 105 9.86 3.01 -25.13
N VAL A 106 8.52 3.08 -25.09
CA VAL A 106 7.70 3.09 -26.32
C VAL A 106 7.73 4.47 -26.99
N ARG A 107 7.90 5.54 -26.21
CA ARG A 107 7.87 6.92 -26.72
C ARG A 107 9.14 7.24 -27.52
N PRO A 108 9.04 7.67 -28.79
CA PRO A 108 10.20 8.09 -29.56
C PRO A 108 10.76 9.42 -29.04
N ILE A 109 12.09 9.52 -28.97
CA ILE A 109 12.78 10.76 -28.59
C ILE A 109 12.83 11.67 -29.83
N LYS A 110 12.05 12.74 -29.82
CA LYS A 110 12.11 13.80 -30.85
C LYS A 110 12.97 14.94 -30.31
N VAL A 111 14.19 15.06 -30.81
CA VAL A 111 15.07 16.19 -30.46
C VAL A 111 14.89 17.28 -31.51
N THR A 112 14.43 18.46 -31.08
CA THR A 112 14.40 19.65 -31.93
C THR A 112 15.67 20.45 -31.67
N ILE A 113 16.61 20.43 -32.61
CA ILE A 113 17.83 21.24 -32.52
C ILE A 113 17.49 22.66 -32.97
N LYS A 114 17.72 23.65 -32.10
CA LYS A 114 17.72 25.07 -32.48
C LYS A 114 19.15 25.40 -32.88
N GLU A 115 19.41 25.56 -34.18
CA GLU A 115 20.71 26.02 -34.66
C GLU A 115 20.98 27.43 -34.13
N SER A 116 21.93 27.58 -33.22
CA SER A 116 22.46 28.90 -32.85
C SER A 116 23.33 29.39 -34.00
N LYS A 117 22.79 30.32 -34.79
CA LYS A 117 23.49 31.01 -35.89
C LYS A 117 24.84 31.53 -35.38
N SER A 118 25.93 30.87 -35.74
CA SER A 118 27.28 31.34 -35.44
C SER A 118 27.57 32.58 -36.28
N ILE A 119 27.58 33.74 -35.62
CA ILE A 119 27.93 35.02 -36.20
C ILE A 119 29.46 35.01 -36.36
N LEU A 120 29.94 34.45 -37.46
CA LEU A 120 31.35 34.54 -37.87
C LEU A 120 31.39 35.01 -39.33
N GLU A 121 30.90 36.22 -39.57
CA GLU A 121 31.34 36.99 -40.73
C GLU A 121 32.34 38.03 -40.21
N PRO A 122 33.64 37.95 -40.58
CA PRO A 122 34.57 39.03 -40.24
C PRO A 122 34.18 40.28 -41.03
N SER A 123 34.10 41.40 -40.32
CA SER A 123 33.88 42.74 -40.90
C SER A 123 34.85 42.98 -42.06
N PRO A 124 34.37 43.44 -43.23
CA PRO A 124 35.27 43.84 -44.30
C PRO A 124 36.09 45.04 -43.81
N ILE A 125 37.41 44.86 -43.78
CA ILE A 125 38.38 45.93 -43.51
C ILE A 125 38.48 46.76 -44.80
N ARG A 126 37.99 48.00 -44.71
CA ARG A 126 38.18 49.18 -45.57
C ARG A 126 37.91 49.06 -47.08
#